data_AF-A0A7S0U149-F1
#
_entry.id   AF-A0A7S0U149-F1
#
_cell.length_a   1.000
_cell.length_b   1.000
_cell.length_c   1.000
_cell.angle_alpha   90.00
_cell.angle_beta   90.00
_cell.angle_gamma   90.00
#
_symmetry.space_group_name_H-M   'P 1'
#
loop_
_entity.id
_entity.type
_entity.pdbx_description
1 polymer ?
#
loop_
_entity_poly.entity_id
_entity_poly.type
_entity_poly.pdbx_seq_one_letter_code
_entity_poly.pdbx_strand_id
1 'polypeptide(L)'
;MRLRADKLGPAVRQKYLNQVSQKLDIHPLFWDLGHWCMYVPGRPDTKAHLSSMNQLYASNSIACQLLRERVKVWAERSAGMVPTICNEPVGGDSVEQKKLMRWSDVKDNREMEERVKWPRMKSHTRALEKLLRVYENDPSRLLDISRYCLVFENMSNLTNCLGLI
;
A
#
# COMPACT_ATOMS: atom_id res chain seq x y z
N MET A 1 17.32 26.12 17.48
CA MET A 1 18.12 26.52 16.30
C MET A 1 18.32 25.28 15.42
N ARG A 2 17.37 24.96 14.52
CA ARG A 2 17.43 23.75 13.68
C ARG A 2 18.11 24.10 12.35
N LEU A 3 19.29 23.52 12.12
CA LEU A 3 20.07 23.70 10.91
C LEU A 3 19.28 23.18 9.70
N ARG A 4 19.10 24.07 8.71
CA ARG A 4 18.49 23.73 7.41
C ARG A 4 19.45 22.83 6.63
N ALA A 5 18.98 21.66 6.21
CA ALA A 5 19.76 20.66 5.49
C ALA A 5 20.23 21.14 4.10
N ASP A 6 19.67 22.25 3.63
CA ASP A 6 19.88 22.91 2.35
C ASP A 6 21.30 23.51 2.21
N LYS A 7 22.08 23.55 3.30
CA LYS A 7 23.47 24.05 3.32
C LYS A 7 24.54 22.98 3.48
N LEU A 8 24.17 21.70 3.48
CA LEU A 8 25.14 20.62 3.68
C LEU A 8 25.73 20.17 2.34
N GLY A 9 27.05 20.32 2.21
CA GLY A 9 27.81 19.91 1.04
C GLY A 9 27.67 18.41 0.72
N PRO A 10 27.92 18.00 -0.54
CA PRO A 10 27.60 16.66 -1.06
C PRO A 10 28.19 15.52 -0.21
N ALA A 11 29.35 15.73 0.42
CA ALA A 11 29.98 14.74 1.31
C ALA A 11 29.18 14.45 2.59
N VAL A 12 28.47 15.44 3.16
CA VAL A 12 27.66 15.25 4.37
C VAL A 12 26.34 14.55 4.02
N ARG A 13 25.81 14.84 2.83
CA ARG A 13 24.61 14.17 2.29
C ARG A 13 24.86 12.67 2.07
N GLN A 14 26.02 12.31 1.53
CA GLN A 14 26.41 10.91 1.34
C GLN A 14 26.57 10.16 2.67
N LYS A 15 27.14 10.82 3.68
CA LYS A 15 27.31 10.22 5.02
C LYS A 15 25.97 9.96 5.73
N TYR A 16 24.99 10.85 5.54
CA TYR A 16 23.64 10.68 6.07
C TYR A 16 22.87 9.56 5.33
N LEU A 17 23.00 9.49 4.00
CA LEU A 17 22.41 8.43 3.19
C LEU A 17 22.98 7.05 3.53
N ASN A 18 24.29 6.96 3.77
CA ASN A 18 24.92 5.71 4.21
C ASN A 18 24.45 5.29 5.61
N GLN A 19 24.24 6.23 6.53
CA GLN A 19 23.68 5.93 7.87
C GLN A 19 22.21 5.48 7.82
N VAL A 20 21.42 6.01 6.89
CA VAL A 20 20.02 5.61 6.71
C VAL A 20 19.93 4.25 6.00
N SER A 21 20.81 3.99 5.02
CA SER A 21 20.89 2.72 4.30
C SER A 21 21.34 1.56 5.20
N GLN A 22 22.29 1.80 6.11
CA GLN A 22 22.69 0.82 7.14
C GLN A 22 21.61 0.53 8.20
N LYS A 23 20.66 1.44 8.42
CA LYS A 23 19.56 1.23 9.38
C LYS A 23 18.33 0.55 8.80
N LEU A 24 18.24 0.42 7.47
CA LEU A 24 17.03 -0.04 6.79
C LEU A 24 17.23 -1.26 5.87
N ASP A 25 18.45 -1.79 5.75
CA ASP A 25 18.77 -2.97 4.92
C ASP A 25 18.21 -2.87 3.48
N ILE A 26 18.35 -1.69 2.87
CA ILE A 26 17.88 -1.42 1.50
C ILE A 26 19.09 -1.38 0.56
N HIS A 27 19.11 -2.28 -0.42
CA HIS A 27 20.16 -2.42 -1.43
C HIS A 27 20.35 -1.11 -2.25
N PRO A 28 21.59 -0.69 -2.55
CA PRO A 28 21.88 0.64 -3.13
C PRO A 28 21.35 0.87 -4.57
N LEU A 29 20.91 -0.18 -5.27
CA LEU A 29 20.22 -0.06 -6.57
C LEU A 29 18.79 0.53 -6.46
N PHE A 30 18.27 0.69 -5.25
CA PHE A 30 16.91 1.20 -5.02
C PHE A 30 16.75 2.70 -5.31
N TRP A 31 17.86 3.45 -5.41
CA TRP A 31 17.84 4.90 -5.63
C TRP A 31 17.91 5.32 -7.11
N ASP A 32 18.18 4.38 -8.04
CA ASP A 32 18.25 4.68 -9.47
C ASP A 32 16.91 4.56 -10.22
N LEU A 33 15.85 4.09 -9.55
CA LEU A 33 14.49 4.11 -10.08
C LEU A 33 13.77 5.40 -9.65
N GLY A 34 14.23 6.52 -10.19
CA GLY A 34 13.76 7.88 -9.91
C GLY A 34 12.31 8.23 -10.33
N HIS A 35 11.36 7.29 -10.25
CA HIS A 35 9.99 7.50 -10.76
C HIS A 35 8.87 6.92 -9.87
N TRP A 36 9.10 6.73 -8.57
CA TRP A 36 8.04 6.33 -7.63
C TRP A 36 7.56 7.55 -6.85
N CYS A 37 6.58 8.25 -7.41
CA CYS A 37 5.91 9.35 -6.73
C CYS A 37 4.99 8.79 -5.63
N MET A 38 5.54 8.53 -4.45
CA MET A 38 4.74 8.64 -3.22
C MET A 38 4.58 10.13 -2.94
N TYR A 39 3.34 10.61 -3.04
CA TYR A 39 3.01 12.00 -2.74
C TYR A 39 3.34 12.30 -1.27
N VAL A 40 4.41 13.07 -1.06
CA VAL A 40 4.70 13.74 0.20
C VAL A 40 4.11 15.15 0.10
N PRO A 41 3.12 15.54 0.91
CA PRO A 41 2.58 16.89 0.86
C PRO A 41 3.67 17.88 1.27
N GLY A 42 4.09 18.74 0.33
CA GLY A 42 5.02 19.85 0.61
C GLY A 42 6.21 20.04 -0.34
N ARG A 43 6.40 19.25 -1.40
CA ARG A 43 7.38 19.58 -2.45
C ARG A 43 6.71 20.28 -3.66
N PRO A 44 7.08 21.53 -3.98
CA PRO A 44 6.81 22.09 -5.29
C PRO A 44 7.81 21.52 -6.31
N ASP A 45 7.34 21.24 -7.52
CA ASP A 45 8.12 21.04 -8.76
C ASP A 45 8.89 19.75 -9.04
N THR A 46 8.29 18.59 -8.77
CA THR A 46 8.51 17.41 -9.64
C THR A 46 7.21 16.66 -9.87
N LYS A 47 6.23 17.30 -10.52
CA LYS A 47 5.04 16.61 -11.02
C LYS A 47 5.43 15.87 -12.30
N ALA A 48 5.75 14.59 -12.21
CA ALA A 48 5.47 13.69 -13.33
C ALA A 48 3.95 13.75 -13.54
N HIS A 49 3.51 14.59 -14.46
CA HIS A 49 2.09 14.77 -14.70
C HIS A 49 1.57 13.49 -15.33
N LEU A 50 0.91 12.66 -14.52
CA LEU A 50 0.10 11.56 -15.04
C LEU A 50 -1.00 12.21 -15.88
N SER A 51 -0.81 12.22 -17.19
CA SER A 51 -1.73 12.86 -18.15
C SER A 51 -2.76 11.89 -18.68
N SER A 52 -2.58 10.59 -18.41
CA SER A 52 -3.45 9.53 -18.93
C SER A 52 -3.82 8.51 -17.86
N MET A 53 -5.07 8.09 -17.89
CA MET A 53 -5.60 6.97 -17.12
C MET A 53 -4.79 5.67 -17.36
N ASN A 54 -4.33 5.43 -18.57
CA ASN A 54 -3.57 4.22 -18.89
C ASN A 54 -2.24 4.17 -18.12
N GLN A 55 -1.54 5.30 -18.01
CA GLN A 55 -0.30 5.41 -17.23
C GLN A 55 -0.56 5.22 -15.73
N LEU A 56 -1.68 5.76 -15.23
CA LEU A 56 -2.10 5.57 -13.84
C LEU A 56 -2.35 4.09 -13.53
N TYR A 57 -3.02 3.36 -14.43
CA TYR A 57 -3.30 1.94 -14.25
C TYR A 57 -2.06 1.04 -14.40
N ALA A 58 -1.18 1.37 -15.35
CA ALA A 58 0.09 0.65 -15.52
C ALA A 58 0.96 0.76 -14.27
N SER A 59 1.13 1.98 -13.73
CA SER A 59 1.90 2.19 -12.49
C SER A 59 1.23 1.55 -11.27
N ASN A 60 -0.11 1.58 -11.19
CA ASN A 60 -0.84 0.96 -10.10
C ASN A 60 -0.80 -0.57 -10.11
N SER A 61 -0.56 -1.22 -11.26
CA SER A 61 -0.45 -2.68 -11.31
C SER A 61 0.67 -3.21 -10.41
N ILE A 62 1.82 -2.51 -10.40
CA ILE A 62 2.96 -2.82 -9.55
C ILE A 62 2.74 -2.29 -8.13
N ALA A 63 2.26 -1.04 -7.99
CA ALA A 63 2.00 -0.45 -6.67
C ALA A 63 0.98 -1.28 -5.86
N CYS A 64 0.01 -1.90 -6.52
CA CYS A 64 -0.97 -2.79 -5.90
C CYS A 64 -0.30 -4.02 -5.25
N GLN A 65 0.71 -4.60 -5.89
CA GLN A 65 1.47 -5.73 -5.34
C GLN A 65 2.32 -5.29 -4.14
N LEU A 66 3.05 -4.17 -4.28
CA LEU A 66 3.87 -3.64 -3.20
C LEU A 66 3.04 -3.25 -1.97
N LEU A 67 1.89 -2.62 -2.20
CA LEU A 67 0.97 -2.24 -1.13
C LEU A 67 0.40 -3.48 -0.44
N ARG A 68 0.16 -4.57 -1.16
CA ARG A 68 -0.25 -5.85 -0.56
C ARG A 68 0.77 -6.35 0.45
N GLU A 69 2.04 -6.38 0.06
CA GLU A 69 3.11 -6.85 0.94
C GLU A 69 3.25 -5.95 2.17
N ARG A 70 3.08 -4.63 2.01
CA ARG A 70 3.03 -3.70 3.15
C ARG A 70 1.84 -3.97 4.06
N VAL A 71 0.66 -4.21 3.49
CA VAL A 71 -0.57 -4.51 4.24
C VAL A 71 -0.42 -5.80 5.05
N LYS A 72 0.25 -6.84 4.52
CA LYS A 72 0.59 -8.05 5.26
C LYS A 72 1.45 -7.75 6.49
N VAL A 73 2.50 -6.94 6.31
CA VAL A 73 3.39 -6.52 7.42
C VAL A 73 2.63 -5.69 8.46
N TRP A 74 1.77 -4.77 8.03
CA TRP A 74 0.92 -4.00 8.95
C TRP A 74 -0.04 -4.91 9.72
N ALA A 75 -0.71 -5.83 9.04
CA ALA A 75 -1.65 -6.77 9.65
C ALA A 75 -0.95 -7.68 10.67
N GLU A 76 0.25 -8.18 10.37
CA GLU A 76 1.04 -8.98 11.28
C GLU A 76 1.34 -8.24 12.59
N ARG A 77 1.82 -7.00 12.47
CA ARG A 77 2.29 -6.21 13.63
C ARG A 77 1.16 -5.62 14.47
N SER A 78 -0.02 -5.46 13.90
CA SER A 78 -1.18 -4.85 14.56
C SER A 78 -2.33 -5.81 14.83
N ALA A 79 -2.10 -7.11 14.61
CA ALA A 79 -3.13 -8.14 14.70
C ALA A 79 -4.37 -7.83 13.83
N GLY A 80 -4.12 -7.32 12.63
CA GLY A 80 -5.13 -7.01 11.62
C GLY A 80 -5.71 -8.27 11.00
N MET A 81 -7.00 -8.21 10.72
CA MET A 81 -7.75 -9.29 10.08
C MET A 81 -7.96 -9.02 8.60
N VAL A 82 -7.91 -10.10 7.83
CA VAL A 82 -8.15 -10.12 6.38
C VAL A 82 -9.37 -11.00 6.06
N PRO A 83 -10.10 -10.69 4.98
CA PRO A 83 -11.20 -11.53 4.54
C PRO A 83 -10.66 -12.79 3.83
N THR A 84 -11.06 -13.95 4.31
CA THR A 84 -10.70 -15.27 3.78
C THR A 84 -11.97 -16.01 3.37
N ILE A 85 -11.90 -16.81 2.30
CA ILE A 85 -13.00 -17.72 1.91
C ILE A 85 -12.77 -19.06 2.58
N CYS A 86 -13.75 -19.50 3.39
CA CYS A 86 -13.74 -20.81 4.03
C CYS A 86 -14.88 -21.65 3.44
N ASN A 87 -14.61 -22.93 3.20
CA ASN A 87 -15.62 -23.90 2.83
C ASN A 87 -15.93 -24.68 4.10
N GLU A 88 -17.05 -24.36 4.75
CA GLU A 88 -17.52 -25.14 5.89
C GLU A 88 -18.62 -26.11 5.38
N PRO A 89 -18.52 -27.41 5.69
CA PRO A 89 -19.54 -28.36 5.30
C PRO A 89 -20.79 -28.11 6.15
N VAL A 90 -21.85 -27.56 5.54
CA VAL A 90 -23.15 -27.38 6.19
C VAL A 90 -24.12 -28.34 5.52
N GLY A 91 -24.41 -29.46 6.17
CA GLY A 91 -25.45 -30.39 5.71
C GLY A 91 -25.14 -31.11 4.39
N GLY A 92 -23.87 -31.46 4.13
CA GLY A 92 -23.47 -32.24 2.95
C GLY A 92 -23.10 -31.38 1.72
N ASP A 93 -23.51 -30.12 1.69
CA ASP A 93 -23.08 -29.15 0.68
C ASP A 93 -21.98 -28.23 1.23
N SER A 94 -20.96 -27.97 0.41
CA SER A 94 -19.88 -27.03 0.74
C SER A 94 -20.28 -25.63 0.35
N VAL A 95 -20.66 -24.79 1.33
CA VAL A 95 -21.02 -23.39 1.09
C VAL A 95 -19.79 -22.50 1.29
N GLU A 96 -19.45 -21.68 0.29
CA GLU A 96 -18.38 -20.67 0.43
C GLU A 96 -18.81 -19.57 1.39
N GLN A 97 -18.17 -19.47 2.54
CA GLN A 97 -18.43 -18.43 3.54
C GLN A 97 -17.23 -17.48 3.65
N LYS A 98 -17.53 -16.17 3.74
CA LYS A 98 -16.51 -15.15 4.01
C LYS A 98 -16.29 -15.05 5.51
N LYS A 99 -15.05 -15.29 5.94
CA LYS A 99 -14.63 -15.17 7.34
C LYS A 99 -13.52 -14.13 7.46
N LEU A 100 -13.48 -13.41 8.57
CA LEU A 100 -12.35 -12.56 8.92
C LEU A 100 -11.38 -13.38 9.75
N MET A 101 -10.12 -13.44 9.33
CA MET A 101 -9.08 -14.17 10.03
C MET A 101 -7.89 -13.26 10.27
N ARG A 102 -7.21 -13.42 11.41
CA ARG A 102 -5.98 -12.65 11.67
C ARG A 102 -4.90 -13.08 10.71
N TRP A 103 -4.10 -12.12 10.24
CA TRP A 103 -3.02 -12.42 9.32
C TRP A 103 -1.99 -13.41 9.91
N SER A 104 -1.76 -13.35 11.23
CA SER A 104 -0.91 -14.31 11.96
C SER A 104 -1.33 -15.76 11.75
N ASP A 105 -2.62 -16.03 11.67
CA ASP A 105 -3.17 -17.39 11.61
C ASP A 105 -3.18 -17.93 10.18
N VAL A 106 -3.03 -17.02 9.21
CA VAL A 106 -3.11 -17.30 7.78
C VAL A 106 -1.72 -17.42 7.15
N LYS A 107 -0.77 -16.57 7.55
CA LYS A 107 0.55 -16.44 6.90
C LYS A 107 1.37 -17.75 6.90
N ASP A 108 1.21 -18.57 7.93
CA ASP A 108 1.97 -19.81 8.11
C ASP A 108 1.33 -21.00 7.36
N ASN A 109 0.09 -20.83 6.87
CA ASN A 109 -0.62 -21.85 6.11
C ASN A 109 -0.90 -21.36 4.68
N ARG A 110 -0.13 -21.90 3.72
CA ARG A 110 -0.23 -21.53 2.31
C ARG A 110 -1.62 -21.70 1.72
N GLU A 111 -2.36 -22.76 2.09
CA GLU A 111 -3.73 -22.98 1.60
C GLU A 111 -4.69 -21.90 2.10
N MET A 112 -4.49 -21.42 3.33
CA MET A 112 -5.28 -20.31 3.89
C MET A 112 -4.91 -19.00 3.22
N GLU A 113 -3.61 -18.76 2.94
CA GLU A 113 -3.15 -17.56 2.27
C GLU A 113 -3.74 -17.43 0.85
N GLU A 114 -3.79 -18.54 0.10
CA GLU A 114 -4.38 -18.57 -1.24
C GLU A 114 -5.90 -18.28 -1.23
N ARG A 115 -6.57 -18.54 -0.09
CA ARG A 115 -8.00 -18.23 0.12
C ARG A 115 -8.26 -16.79 0.56
N VAL A 116 -7.22 -15.98 0.79
CA VAL A 116 -7.37 -14.56 1.16
C VAL A 116 -7.90 -13.77 -0.02
N LYS A 117 -9.01 -13.07 0.21
CA LYS A 117 -9.67 -12.25 -0.81
C LYS A 117 -9.11 -10.84 -0.82
N TRP A 118 -8.07 -10.64 -1.62
CA TRP A 118 -7.53 -9.31 -1.84
C TRP A 118 -8.48 -8.46 -2.72
N PRO A 119 -8.65 -7.16 -2.39
CA PRO A 119 -9.44 -6.25 -3.19
C PRO A 119 -8.83 -6.08 -4.58
N ARG A 120 -9.69 -6.07 -5.60
CA ARG A 120 -9.27 -5.77 -6.98
C ARG A 120 -9.07 -4.27 -7.13
N MET A 121 -8.18 -3.90 -8.05
CA MET A 121 -8.08 -2.52 -8.51
C MET A 121 -9.44 -2.02 -9.00
N LYS A 122 -9.71 -0.74 -8.78
CA LYS A 122 -10.92 -0.09 -9.26
C LYS A 122 -11.04 -0.27 -10.77
N SER A 123 -12.24 -0.58 -11.28
CA SER A 123 -12.45 -0.70 -12.73
C SER A 123 -12.30 0.65 -13.42
N HIS A 124 -11.82 0.62 -14.68
CA HIS A 124 -11.64 1.83 -15.50
C HIS A 124 -12.92 2.67 -15.56
N THR A 125 -14.08 2.05 -15.75
CA THR A 125 -15.38 2.75 -15.79
C THR A 125 -15.67 3.51 -14.50
N ARG A 126 -15.49 2.87 -13.33
CA ARG A 126 -15.72 3.51 -12.03
C ARG A 126 -14.71 4.62 -11.74
N ALA A 127 -13.48 4.43 -12.19
CA ALA A 127 -12.43 5.41 -12.05
C ALA A 127 -12.71 6.65 -12.92
N LEU A 128 -13.15 6.45 -14.16
CA LEU A 128 -13.58 7.52 -15.08
C LEU A 128 -14.79 8.27 -14.54
N GLU A 129 -15.82 7.57 -14.06
CA GLU A 129 -16.99 8.19 -13.41
C GLU A 129 -16.56 9.10 -12.25
N LYS A 130 -15.65 8.64 -11.39
CA LYS A 130 -15.15 9.42 -10.25
C LYS A 130 -14.30 10.61 -10.70
N LEU A 131 -13.46 10.40 -11.71
CA LEU A 131 -12.61 11.42 -12.30
C LEU A 131 -13.43 12.60 -12.84
N LEU A 132 -14.48 12.30 -13.60
CA LEU A 132 -15.37 13.31 -14.18
C LEU A 132 -16.22 14.03 -13.13
N ARG A 133 -16.64 13.33 -12.06
CA ARG A 133 -17.51 13.91 -11.03
C ARG A 133 -16.79 14.72 -9.95
N VAL A 134 -15.57 14.33 -9.60
CA VAL A 134 -14.91 14.81 -8.36
C VAL A 134 -13.57 15.49 -8.63
N TYR A 135 -12.86 15.09 -9.67
CA TYR A 135 -11.45 15.48 -9.86
C TYR A 135 -11.24 16.35 -11.10
N GLU A 136 -12.28 16.93 -11.67
CA GLU A 136 -12.20 17.87 -12.80
C GLU A 136 -11.36 17.31 -13.96
N ASN A 137 -11.50 16.02 -14.22
CA ASN A 137 -10.75 15.32 -15.25
C ASN A 137 -9.21 15.23 -15.06
N ASP A 138 -8.69 15.51 -13.86
CA ASP A 138 -7.26 15.33 -13.52
C ASP A 138 -6.98 13.95 -12.89
N PRO A 139 -6.39 13.00 -13.64
CA PRO A 139 -6.16 11.63 -13.15
C PRO A 139 -5.05 11.56 -12.08
N SER A 140 -4.21 12.58 -11.93
CA SER A 140 -3.17 12.61 -10.90
C SER A 140 -3.75 12.69 -9.48
N ARG A 141 -5.01 13.13 -9.34
CA ARG A 141 -5.73 13.26 -8.06
C ARG A 141 -6.44 11.96 -7.65
N LEU A 142 -6.42 10.94 -8.50
CA LEU A 142 -7.13 9.69 -8.26
C LEU A 142 -6.28 8.69 -7.47
N LEU A 143 -6.35 8.80 -6.14
CA LEU A 143 -5.50 8.02 -5.23
C LEU A 143 -6.04 6.63 -4.87
N ASP A 144 -7.34 6.39 -5.07
CA ASP A 144 -8.01 5.17 -4.62
C ASP A 144 -8.21 4.13 -5.73
N ILE A 145 -7.24 4.03 -6.65
CA ILE A 145 -7.17 2.97 -7.66
C ILE A 145 -6.89 1.61 -7.01
N SER A 146 -5.88 1.58 -6.15
CA SER A 146 -5.49 0.42 -5.35
C SER A 146 -5.79 0.73 -3.89
N ARG A 147 -6.68 -0.04 -3.27
CA ARG A 147 -7.09 0.16 -1.88
C ARG A 147 -7.11 -1.16 -1.15
N TYR A 148 -6.67 -1.15 0.10
CA TYR A 148 -6.71 -2.31 0.99
C TYR A 148 -7.49 -1.96 2.25
N CYS A 149 -8.05 -2.98 2.89
CA CYS A 149 -8.80 -2.84 4.12
C CYS A 149 -8.26 -3.86 5.11
N LEU A 150 -7.95 -3.40 6.33
CA LEU A 150 -7.68 -4.24 7.48
C LEU A 150 -8.79 -4.01 8.49
N VAL A 151 -9.30 -5.11 9.05
CA VAL A 151 -10.33 -5.06 10.09
C VAL A 151 -9.69 -5.37 11.43
N PHE A 152 -10.12 -4.66 12.47
CA PHE A 152 -9.60 -4.83 13.82
C PHE A 152 -10.76 -5.09 14.77
N GLU A 153 -10.57 -5.99 15.73
CA GLU A 153 -11.56 -6.22 16.79
C GLU A 153 -11.62 -5.04 17.77
N ASN A 154 -10.45 -4.45 18.06
CA ASN A 154 -10.27 -3.46 19.12
C ASN A 154 -9.65 -2.17 18.58
N MET A 155 -10.06 -1.03 19.14
CA MET A 155 -9.51 0.29 18.79
C MET A 155 -8.01 0.40 19.04
N SER A 156 -7.48 -0.25 20.08
CA SER A 156 -6.04 -0.27 20.38
C SER A 156 -5.21 -0.85 19.22
N ASN A 157 -5.71 -1.90 18.57
CA ASN A 157 -5.03 -2.52 17.43
C ASN A 157 -5.05 -1.61 16.20
N LEU A 158 -6.16 -0.92 15.97
CA LEU A 158 -6.28 0.09 14.91
C LEU A 158 -5.29 1.24 15.14
N THR A 159 -5.20 1.79 16.34
CA THR A 159 -4.25 2.88 16.64
C THR A 159 -2.81 2.41 16.52
N ASN A 160 -2.50 1.18 16.93
CA ASN A 160 -1.18 0.59 16.74
C ASN A 160 -0.86 0.43 15.25
N CYS A 161 -1.82 -0.01 14.43
CA CYS A 161 -1.64 -0.09 12.98
C CYS A 161 -1.39 1.28 12.36
N LEU A 162 -2.12 2.32 12.80
CA LEU A 162 -1.96 3.67 12.26
C LEU A 162 -0.58 4.24 12.55
N GLY A 163 0.04 3.88 13.68
CA GLY A 163 1.43 4.25 13.98
C GLY A 163 2.48 3.58 13.09
N LEU A 164 2.09 2.60 12.24
CA LEU A 164 2.98 1.91 11.30
C LEU A 164 2.88 2.42 9.85
N ILE A 165 1.92 3.31 9.56
CA ILE A 165 1.63 3.88 8.23
C ILE A 165 2.22 5.28 8.17
#